data_AF-A0A3A8ZVP7-F1
#
_entry.id   AF-A0A3A8ZVP7-F1
#
_cell.length_a   1.000
_cell.length_b   1.000
_cell.length_c   1.000
_cell.angle_alpha   90.00
_cell.angle_beta   90.00
_cell.angle_gamma   90.00
#
_symmetry.space_group_name_H-M   'P 1'
#
loop_
_entity.id
_entity.type
_entity.pdbx_description
1 polymer ?
#
loop_
_entity_poly.entity_id
_entity_poly.type
_entity_poly.pdbx_seq_one_letter_code
_entity_poly.pdbx_strand_id
1 'polypeptide(L)'
;MKDTLTGAVAGGLGSAGFYGAGKAVEALRGSVVGRRHVSTRDIVPKPNHGQGFSRRGYNPQDGERTFEGYVRNNADPEISLYTKSVGFNNSKGNIGGQFKRLGAKEHYGLAPHVHQPVRSVAPNGIVYGKTGKKVGVDTLSPSTRDVKQMYEYLNNEKYHQ
;
A
#
# COMPACT_ATOMS: atom_id res chain seq x y z
N MET A 1 34.43 -19.79 -29.28
CA MET A 1 33.16 -20.12 -28.60
C MET A 1 33.27 -19.69 -27.15
N LYS A 2 32.53 -18.66 -26.74
CA LYS A 2 32.22 -18.37 -25.33
C LYS A 2 30.83 -17.77 -25.31
N ASP A 3 29.84 -18.64 -25.10
CA ASP A 3 28.45 -18.27 -24.91
C ASP A 3 28.31 -17.63 -23.52
N THR A 4 27.99 -16.34 -23.48
CA THR A 4 27.64 -15.65 -22.24
C THR A 4 26.12 -15.67 -22.11
N LEU A 5 25.62 -16.65 -21.37
CA LEU A 5 24.21 -16.82 -21.06
C LEU A 5 23.70 -15.63 -20.22
N THR A 6 22.85 -14.80 -20.82
CA THR A 6 22.04 -13.78 -20.16
C THR A 6 21.09 -14.44 -19.15
N GLY A 7 21.26 -14.15 -17.87
CA GLY A 7 20.30 -14.49 -16.81
C GLY A 7 19.69 -13.23 -16.20
N ALA A 8 18.54 -12.78 -16.72
CA ALA A 8 17.74 -11.75 -16.07
C ALA A 8 16.91 -12.41 -14.95
N VAL A 9 17.31 -12.24 -13.70
CA VAL A 9 16.51 -12.68 -12.55
C VAL A 9 15.40 -11.65 -12.30
N ALA A 10 14.22 -11.88 -12.87
CA ALA A 10 13.00 -11.18 -12.51
C ALA A 10 12.45 -11.73 -11.17
N GLY A 11 13.15 -11.42 -10.07
CA GLY A 11 12.76 -11.82 -8.72
C GLY A 11 11.77 -10.83 -8.10
N GLY A 12 10.48 -11.17 -8.14
CA GLY A 12 9.44 -10.48 -7.37
C GLY A 12 9.60 -10.73 -5.87
N LEU A 13 10.45 -9.94 -5.21
CA LEU A 13 10.61 -10.00 -3.75
C LEU A 13 9.44 -9.28 -3.07
N GLY A 14 8.58 -10.07 -2.43
CA GLY A 14 7.54 -9.61 -1.53
C GLY A 14 8.14 -8.85 -0.35
N SER A 15 7.84 -7.56 -0.26
CA SER A 15 8.16 -6.74 0.90
C SER A 15 7.25 -7.12 2.09
N ALA A 16 7.84 -7.78 3.08
CA ALA A 16 7.31 -7.95 4.43
C ALA A 16 7.86 -6.84 5.37
N GLY A 17 7.01 -6.35 6.29
CA GLY A 17 7.31 -5.34 7.33
C GLY A 17 7.21 -3.89 6.81
N PHE A 18 6.46 -2.94 7.40
CA PHE A 18 6.12 -2.71 8.80
C PHE A 18 4.71 -2.10 8.91
N TYR A 19 3.88 -2.58 9.85
CA TYR A 19 2.54 -2.07 10.10
C TYR A 19 2.31 -1.87 11.61
N GLY A 20 1.99 -0.63 12.02
CA GLY A 20 1.19 -0.36 13.21
C GLY A 20 1.84 0.57 14.22
N ALA A 21 1.35 1.82 14.32
CA ALA A 21 1.47 2.66 15.53
C ALA A 21 0.60 3.94 15.54
N GLY A 22 -0.01 4.36 14.42
CA GLY A 22 -0.68 5.68 14.35
C GLY A 22 -2.03 5.79 15.10
N LYS A 23 -2.90 4.77 15.02
CA LYS A 23 -4.28 4.87 15.53
C LYS A 23 -4.50 4.41 16.98
N ALA A 24 -3.45 3.92 17.67
CA ALA A 24 -3.57 3.55 19.09
C ALA A 24 -3.64 4.78 20.02
N VAL A 25 -3.08 5.92 19.61
CA VAL A 25 -3.02 7.15 20.44
C VAL A 25 -4.35 7.91 20.47
N GLU A 26 -5.12 7.90 19.38
CA GLU A 26 -6.39 8.61 19.29
C GLU A 26 -7.49 7.90 20.10
N ALA A 27 -7.50 6.56 20.07
CA ALA A 27 -8.36 5.74 20.92
C ALA A 27 -8.00 5.84 22.41
N LEU A 28 -6.71 6.04 22.75
CA LEU A 28 -6.27 6.29 24.13
C LEU A 28 -6.71 7.67 24.66
N ARG A 29 -6.71 8.72 23.83
CA ARG A 29 -7.16 10.07 24.24
C ARG A 29 -8.65 10.13 24.58
N GLY A 30 -9.48 9.35 23.88
CA GLY A 30 -10.90 9.21 24.23
C GLY A 30 -11.16 8.51 25.57
N SER A 31 -10.21 7.70 26.06
CA SER A 31 -10.37 6.91 27.29
C SER A 31 -9.98 7.64 28.58
N VAL A 32 -9.40 8.84 28.54
CA VAL A 32 -8.97 9.56 29.76
C VAL A 32 -10.14 10.25 30.49
N VAL A 33 -11.33 10.31 29.87
CA VAL A 33 -12.50 11.04 30.41
C VAL A 33 -13.40 10.15 31.31
N GLY A 34 -13.04 8.90 31.60
CA GLY A 34 -13.90 7.98 32.37
C GLY A 34 -13.16 7.06 33.33
N ARG A 35 -12.79 7.56 34.51
CA ARG A 35 -12.21 6.77 35.59
C ARG A 35 -13.31 5.95 36.31
N ARG A 36 -13.46 4.66 35.99
CA ARG A 36 -13.98 3.65 36.93
C ARG A 36 -13.14 2.38 36.85
N HIS A 37 -12.63 1.98 38.01
CA HIS A 37 -11.80 0.81 38.23
C HIS A 37 -12.62 -0.46 37.97
N VAL A 38 -12.38 -1.12 36.84
CA VAL A 38 -12.98 -2.41 36.48
C VAL A 38 -11.85 -3.40 36.22
N SER A 39 -11.92 -4.54 36.92
CA SER A 39 -10.95 -5.64 36.89
C SER A 39 -10.64 -6.11 35.47
N THR A 40 -9.39 -5.95 35.05
CA THR A 40 -8.88 -6.14 33.68
C THR A 40 -8.71 -7.62 33.28
N ARG A 41 -9.55 -8.54 33.76
CA ARG A 41 -9.41 -9.97 33.43
C ARG A 41 -10.43 -10.51 32.42
N ASP A 42 -11.47 -9.75 32.07
CA ASP A 42 -12.53 -10.24 31.17
C ASP A 42 -12.86 -9.33 29.99
N ILE A 43 -12.07 -8.28 29.70
CA ILE A 43 -12.27 -7.49 28.47
C ILE A 43 -11.60 -8.20 27.30
N VAL A 44 -12.19 -9.32 26.85
CA VAL A 44 -11.98 -9.78 25.49
C VAL A 44 -12.78 -8.83 24.60
N PRO A 45 -12.15 -8.02 23.72
CA PRO A 45 -12.90 -7.18 22.80
C PRO A 45 -13.79 -8.09 21.94
N LYS A 46 -15.10 -8.01 22.15
CA LYS A 46 -16.10 -8.72 21.36
C LYS A 46 -16.09 -8.11 19.96
N PRO A 47 -15.79 -8.88 18.89
CA PRO A 47 -15.84 -8.35 17.54
C PRO A 47 -17.25 -7.83 17.27
N ASN A 48 -17.37 -6.57 16.89
CA ASN A 48 -18.62 -5.95 16.46
C ASN A 48 -18.89 -6.36 15.01
N HIS A 49 -19.31 -7.61 14.81
CA HIS A 49 -19.61 -8.16 13.49
C HIS A 49 -20.57 -7.29 12.65
N GLY A 50 -21.40 -6.44 13.27
CA GLY A 50 -22.26 -5.46 12.58
C GLY A 50 -21.61 -4.14 12.17
N GLN A 51 -20.37 -3.84 12.61
CA GLN A 51 -19.62 -2.63 12.24
C GLN A 51 -18.37 -2.94 11.40
N GLY A 52 -18.19 -4.21 11.01
CA GLY A 52 -17.12 -4.61 10.08
C GLY A 52 -15.72 -4.66 10.70
N PHE A 53 -15.53 -5.00 11.99
CA PHE A 53 -14.17 -5.22 12.53
C PHE A 53 -13.99 -6.63 13.11
N SER A 54 -12.82 -7.22 12.85
CA SER A 54 -12.35 -8.48 13.41
C SER A 54 -11.11 -8.28 14.30
N ARG A 55 -10.65 -9.33 14.99
CA ARG A 55 -9.35 -9.32 15.69
C ARG A 55 -8.16 -9.00 14.78
N ARG A 56 -8.32 -9.07 13.46
CA ARG A 56 -7.31 -8.71 12.44
C ARG A 56 -7.52 -7.30 11.87
N GLY A 57 -8.42 -6.50 12.44
CA GLY A 57 -8.77 -5.16 11.98
C GLY A 57 -10.04 -5.14 11.11
N TYR A 58 -10.18 -4.07 10.31
CA TYR A 58 -11.36 -3.81 9.48
C TYR A 58 -11.61 -4.90 8.42
N ASN A 59 -12.83 -5.42 8.46
CA ASN A 59 -13.48 -6.26 7.45
C ASN A 59 -14.21 -5.33 6.47
N PRO A 60 -13.77 -5.26 5.20
CA PRO A 60 -14.48 -4.52 4.16
C PRO A 60 -15.91 -5.02 3.99
N GLN A 61 -16.82 -4.09 3.70
CA GLN A 61 -18.15 -4.39 3.20
C GLN A 61 -18.08 -4.93 1.76
N ASP A 62 -19.18 -5.48 1.27
CA ASP A 62 -19.29 -5.92 -0.12
C ASP A 62 -19.07 -4.74 -1.08
N GLY A 63 -18.24 -4.92 -2.10
CA GLY A 63 -17.83 -3.84 -3.00
C GLY A 63 -16.65 -3.00 -2.46
N GLU A 64 -16.47 -2.91 -1.15
CA GLU A 64 -15.30 -2.29 -0.56
C GLU A 64 -14.08 -3.19 -0.75
N ARG A 65 -13.00 -2.60 -1.25
CA ARG A 65 -11.80 -3.29 -1.76
C ARG A 65 -11.98 -4.11 -3.04
N THR A 66 -13.04 -3.90 -3.82
CA THR A 66 -13.10 -4.41 -5.21
C THR A 66 -12.36 -3.48 -6.17
N PHE A 67 -11.89 -4.03 -7.29
CA PHE A 67 -11.24 -3.24 -8.36
C PHE A 67 -12.21 -2.24 -8.96
N GLU A 68 -13.41 -2.68 -9.26
CA GLU A 68 -14.40 -1.89 -9.99
C GLU A 68 -15.09 -0.86 -9.09
N GLY A 69 -15.34 -1.16 -7.83
CA GLY A 69 -15.96 -0.22 -6.89
C GLY A 69 -14.93 0.72 -6.24
N TYR A 70 -13.88 0.18 -5.63
CA TYR A 70 -13.04 0.98 -4.74
C TYR A 70 -12.08 1.89 -5.51
N VAL A 71 -11.39 1.39 -6.55
CA VAL A 71 -10.45 2.20 -7.33
C VAL A 71 -11.20 3.24 -8.17
N ARG A 72 -12.29 2.87 -8.84
CA ARG A 72 -13.07 3.83 -9.65
C ARG A 72 -13.62 4.99 -8.82
N ASN A 73 -14.10 4.72 -7.61
CA ASN A 73 -14.76 5.75 -6.80
C ASN A 73 -13.80 6.72 -6.10
N ASN A 74 -12.52 6.36 -5.97
CA ASN A 74 -11.59 7.13 -5.14
C ASN A 74 -10.36 7.67 -5.90
N ALA A 75 -10.02 7.12 -7.07
CA ALA A 75 -8.78 7.45 -7.78
C ALA A 75 -9.01 8.34 -9.02
N ASP A 76 -9.90 9.32 -8.92
CA ASP A 76 -10.08 10.41 -9.89
C ASP A 76 -10.03 11.78 -9.18
N PRO A 77 -8.92 12.55 -9.28
CA PRO A 77 -7.70 12.26 -10.05
C PRO A 77 -6.87 11.11 -9.44
N GLU A 78 -5.86 10.64 -10.19
CA GLU A 78 -5.03 9.51 -9.75
C GLU A 78 -4.37 9.73 -8.38
N ILE A 79 -4.37 8.69 -7.54
CA ILE A 79 -3.76 8.72 -6.21
C ILE A 79 -2.33 8.20 -6.29
N SER A 80 -1.39 8.98 -5.75
CA SER A 80 0.02 8.61 -5.63
C SER A 80 0.36 8.11 -4.24
N LEU A 81 1.02 6.95 -4.17
CA LEU A 81 1.49 6.34 -2.93
C LEU A 81 3.01 6.46 -2.82
N TYR A 82 3.48 6.81 -1.63
CA TYR A 82 4.88 7.09 -1.32
C TYR A 82 5.47 6.09 -0.34
N THR A 83 6.78 5.91 -0.41
CA THR A 83 7.55 5.11 0.55
C THR A 83 8.75 5.90 1.00
N LYS A 84 9.20 5.66 2.24
CA LYS A 84 10.46 6.21 2.80
C LYS A 84 11.60 5.18 2.76
N SER A 85 11.43 4.12 1.96
CA SER A 85 12.38 3.01 1.92
C SER A 85 13.64 3.35 1.11
N VAL A 86 14.79 3.32 1.77
CA VAL A 86 16.12 3.35 1.12
C VAL A 86 16.31 2.19 0.16
N GLY A 87 15.62 1.06 0.39
CA GLY A 87 15.65 -0.11 -0.49
C GLY A 87 14.83 0.07 -1.76
N PHE A 88 14.00 1.13 -1.84
CA PHE A 88 13.29 1.50 -3.06
C PHE A 88 14.08 2.52 -3.89
N ASN A 89 14.63 3.55 -3.24
CA ASN A 89 15.45 4.57 -3.89
C ASN A 89 16.42 5.17 -2.85
N ASN A 90 17.70 5.23 -3.21
CA ASN A 90 18.74 5.92 -2.44
C ASN A 90 19.60 6.84 -3.34
N SER A 91 19.13 7.12 -4.55
CA SER A 91 19.91 7.84 -5.57
C SER A 91 19.91 9.35 -5.36
N LYS A 92 21.07 9.99 -5.57
CA LYS A 92 21.23 11.46 -5.55
C LYS A 92 20.68 12.13 -4.28
N GLY A 93 20.84 11.49 -3.12
CA GLY A 93 20.33 12.01 -1.84
C GLY A 93 18.82 11.84 -1.62
N ASN A 94 18.08 11.24 -2.57
CA ASN A 94 16.68 10.91 -2.38
C ASN A 94 16.55 9.60 -1.60
N ILE A 95 15.61 9.56 -0.64
CA ILE A 95 15.24 8.32 0.07
C ILE A 95 13.78 8.02 -0.24
N GLY A 96 13.52 6.88 -0.87
CA GLY A 96 12.18 6.44 -1.24
C GLY A 96 11.55 7.29 -2.37
N GLY A 97 10.31 7.74 -2.17
CA GLY A 97 9.54 8.50 -3.15
C GLY A 97 8.28 7.78 -3.63
N GLN A 98 7.71 8.27 -4.72
CA GLN A 98 6.49 7.72 -5.30
C GLN A 98 6.78 6.32 -5.86
N PHE A 99 6.18 5.30 -5.23
CA PHE A 99 6.38 3.90 -5.65
C PHE A 99 5.17 3.34 -6.39
N LYS A 100 4.01 3.96 -6.25
CA LYS A 100 2.78 3.47 -6.88
C LYS A 100 1.83 4.61 -7.20
N ARG A 101 1.01 4.42 -8.23
CA ARG A 101 -0.05 5.36 -8.59
C ARG A 101 -1.27 4.60 -9.10
N LEU A 102 -2.45 4.90 -8.59
CA LEU A 102 -3.71 4.26 -9.00
C LEU A 102 -4.59 5.28 -9.70
N GLY A 103 -5.29 4.87 -10.76
CA GLY A 103 -6.20 5.71 -11.51
C GLY A 103 -7.52 5.02 -11.82
N ALA A 104 -8.60 5.79 -11.72
CA ALA A 104 -9.95 5.36 -12.08
C ALA A 104 -10.23 5.48 -13.59
N LYS A 105 -9.70 6.54 -14.21
CA LYS A 105 -9.89 6.85 -15.63
C LYS A 105 -8.93 6.05 -16.52
N GLU A 106 -9.25 5.98 -17.80
CA GLU A 106 -8.46 5.26 -18.79
C GLU A 106 -7.05 5.83 -18.95
N HIS A 107 -6.07 4.93 -18.99
CA HIS A 107 -4.70 5.21 -19.38
C HIS A 107 -4.27 4.23 -20.47
N TYR A 108 -4.27 4.68 -21.73
CA TYR A 108 -4.00 3.87 -22.93
C TYR A 108 -4.84 2.58 -23.00
N GLY A 109 -6.17 2.69 -22.97
CA GLY A 109 -7.08 1.54 -23.09
C GLY A 109 -7.27 0.70 -21.83
N LEU A 110 -6.71 1.11 -20.69
CA LEU A 110 -6.80 0.39 -19.43
C LEU A 110 -7.46 1.25 -18.34
N ALA A 111 -8.60 0.80 -17.81
CA ALA A 111 -9.32 1.44 -16.71
C ALA A 111 -10.03 0.40 -15.82
N PRO A 112 -9.92 0.47 -14.48
CA PRO A 112 -8.92 1.25 -13.75
C PRO A 112 -7.52 0.70 -13.97
N HIS A 113 -6.48 1.49 -13.64
CA HIS A 113 -5.08 1.09 -13.78
C HIS A 113 -4.26 1.37 -12.53
N VAL A 114 -3.14 0.67 -12.43
CA VAL A 114 -2.10 0.91 -11.42
C VAL A 114 -0.73 0.96 -12.09
N HIS A 115 0.03 2.00 -11.80
CA HIS A 115 1.46 2.07 -12.06
C HIS A 115 2.20 1.37 -10.92
N GLN A 116 2.79 0.21 -11.22
CA GLN A 116 3.54 -0.60 -10.26
C GLN A 116 4.92 -0.01 -9.95
N PRO A 117 5.52 -0.33 -8.79
CA PRO A 117 6.89 0.07 -8.48
C PRO A 117 7.88 -0.63 -9.41
N VAL A 118 8.76 0.15 -10.02
CA VAL A 118 9.90 -0.32 -10.78
C VAL A 118 11.16 0.07 -10.06
N ARG A 119 12.08 -0.88 -9.88
CA ARG A 119 13.39 -0.64 -9.26
C ARG A 119 14.51 -1.19 -10.13
N SER A 120 15.65 -0.52 -10.11
CA SER A 120 16.91 -1.01 -10.67
C SER A 120 18.06 -0.75 -9.69
N VAL A 121 19.05 -1.62 -9.68
CA VAL A 121 20.24 -1.50 -8.83
C VAL A 121 21.45 -1.37 -9.73
N ALA A 122 22.19 -0.27 -9.60
CA ALA A 122 23.43 -0.06 -10.32
C ALA A 122 24.57 -0.92 -9.72
N PRO A 123 25.65 -1.18 -10.47
CA PRO A 123 26.78 -1.99 -9.98
C PRO A 123 27.43 -1.45 -8.69
N ASN A 124 27.32 -0.14 -8.45
CA ASN A 124 27.80 0.51 -7.23
C ASN A 124 26.81 0.44 -6.05
N GLY A 125 25.72 -0.32 -6.16
CA GLY A 125 24.72 -0.50 -5.11
C GLY A 125 23.66 0.60 -5.01
N ILE A 126 23.69 1.63 -5.87
CA ILE A 126 22.64 2.66 -5.89
C ILE A 126 21.35 2.07 -6.43
N VAL A 127 20.24 2.30 -5.71
CA VAL A 127 18.90 1.87 -6.08
C VAL A 127 18.13 3.05 -6.67
N TYR A 128 17.56 2.85 -7.85
CA TYR A 128 16.69 3.79 -8.54
C TYR A 128 15.27 3.24 -8.56
N GLY A 129 14.39 3.84 -7.77
CA GLY A 129 12.97 3.51 -7.70
C GLY A 129 12.11 4.54 -8.42
N LYS A 130 11.10 4.09 -9.14
CA LYS A 130 10.09 4.93 -9.81
C LYS A 130 8.76 4.19 -9.97
N THR A 131 7.73 4.91 -10.39
CA THR A 131 6.49 4.31 -10.91
C THR A 131 6.67 3.84 -12.36
N GLY A 132 6.03 2.71 -12.67
CA GLY A 132 5.89 2.20 -14.03
C GLY A 132 5.19 3.20 -14.96
N LYS A 133 5.32 3.01 -16.27
CA LYS A 133 4.76 3.91 -17.30
C LYS A 133 4.17 3.18 -18.52
N LYS A 134 4.40 1.88 -18.66
CA LYS A 134 4.07 1.08 -19.84
C LYS A 134 2.94 0.11 -19.51
N VAL A 135 1.79 0.33 -20.16
CA VAL A 135 0.63 -0.57 -20.08
C VAL A 135 1.00 -1.98 -20.54
N GLY A 136 0.53 -2.98 -19.77
CA GLY A 136 0.83 -4.39 -20.01
C GLY A 136 2.21 -4.83 -19.52
N VAL A 137 3.03 -3.93 -18.98
CA VAL A 137 4.35 -4.27 -18.41
C VAL A 137 4.42 -3.86 -16.94
N ASP A 138 4.34 -2.57 -16.65
CA ASP A 138 4.43 -2.02 -15.30
C ASP A 138 3.26 -1.05 -14.98
N THR A 139 2.37 -0.81 -15.93
CA THR A 139 1.02 -0.29 -15.71
C THR A 139 0.01 -1.40 -16.01
N LEU A 140 -0.75 -1.84 -15.00
CA LEU A 140 -1.57 -3.06 -15.05
C LEU A 140 -2.96 -2.80 -14.44
N SER A 141 -3.88 -3.75 -14.61
CA SER A 141 -5.13 -3.76 -13.83
C SER A 141 -4.80 -3.89 -12.33
N PRO A 142 -5.49 -3.14 -11.45
CA PRO A 142 -5.28 -3.26 -10.01
C PRO A 142 -5.48 -4.69 -9.49
N SER A 143 -4.61 -5.12 -8.59
CA SER A 143 -4.71 -6.35 -7.82
C SER A 143 -5.25 -6.09 -6.42
N THR A 144 -5.68 -7.13 -5.69
CA THR A 144 -6.27 -6.97 -4.34
C THR A 144 -5.31 -6.30 -3.37
N ARG A 145 -4.00 -6.50 -3.58
CA ARG A 145 -2.93 -5.83 -2.85
C ARG A 145 -2.88 -4.33 -3.12
N ASP A 146 -3.07 -3.91 -4.38
CA ASP A 146 -3.07 -2.50 -4.76
C ASP A 146 -4.23 -1.77 -4.09
N VAL A 147 -5.40 -2.38 -4.13
CA VAL A 147 -6.60 -1.85 -3.50
C VAL A 147 -6.44 -1.77 -1.98
N LYS A 148 -5.83 -2.79 -1.35
CA LYS A 148 -5.48 -2.72 0.07
C LYS A 148 -4.55 -1.55 0.37
N GLN A 149 -3.52 -1.33 -0.44
CA GLN A 149 -2.59 -0.21 -0.22
C GLN A 149 -3.26 1.15 -0.37
N MET A 150 -4.18 1.29 -1.32
CA MET A 150 -4.98 2.50 -1.46
C MET A 150 -5.93 2.71 -0.27
N TYR A 151 -6.56 1.64 0.22
CA TYR A 151 -7.36 1.70 1.45
C TYR A 151 -6.53 2.19 2.64
N GLU A 152 -5.32 1.66 2.82
CA GLU A 152 -4.43 2.07 3.89
C GLU A 152 -3.98 3.53 3.77
N TYR A 153 -3.86 4.05 2.54
CA TYR A 153 -3.55 5.44 2.29
C TYR A 153 -4.70 6.37 2.69
N LEU A 154 -5.92 6.06 2.23
CA LEU A 154 -7.11 6.87 2.44
C LEU A 154 -7.59 6.84 3.90
N ASN A 155 -7.44 5.70 4.58
CA ASN A 155 -8.09 5.49 5.89
C ASN A 155 -7.11 5.32 7.06
N ASN A 156 -5.85 4.92 6.79
CA ASN A 156 -4.91 4.52 7.85
C ASN A 156 -3.60 5.32 7.82
N GLU A 157 -3.57 6.48 7.15
CA GLU A 157 -2.42 7.41 7.14
C GLU A 157 -1.10 6.77 6.65
N LYS A 158 -1.18 5.73 5.83
CA LYS A 158 0.01 5.09 5.24
C LYS A 158 0.34 5.67 3.88
N TYR A 159 1.60 5.51 3.47
CA TYR A 159 2.05 5.83 2.11
C TYR A 159 1.92 7.30 1.70
N HIS A 160 1.94 8.20 2.68
CA HIS A 160 2.12 9.63 2.47
C HIS A 160 3.62 9.98 2.36
N GLN A 161 3.92 11.19 1.88
CA GLN A 161 5.29 11.69 1.75
C GLN A 161 6.06 11.78 3.07
#